data_AF-K6WF09-F1
#
_entry.id   AF-K6WF09-F1
#
_cell.length_a   1.000
_cell.length_b   1.000
_cell.length_c   1.000
_cell.angle_alpha   90.00
_cell.angle_beta   90.00
_cell.angle_gamma   90.00
#
_symmetry.space_group_name_H-M   'P 1'
#
loop_
_entity.id
_entity.type
_entity.pdbx_description
1 polymer ?
#
loop_
_entity_poly.entity_id
_entity_poly.type
_entity_poly.pdbx_seq_one_letter_code
_entity_poly.pdbx_strand_id
1 'polypeptide(L)'
;MEAAHRGPGPVLRLTVERHDGQWRVVGETRVDEMTVPGSQELPDPGPARRVTGLWFEVVDADDHVLYRQILHEPPPGPELHHRDGRLSRMTAASDAYGTDLRVPLVDKGAKVRLLYVPSTVDVQGRDAGEKAPTSVLEHDLVQEKKPVRGKKRGQ
;
A
#
# COMPACT_ATOMS: atom_id res chain seq x y z
N MET A 1 9.93 -13.54 -13.56
CA MET A 1 9.37 -13.39 -12.20
C MET A 1 10.41 -13.88 -11.21
N GLU A 2 11.08 -12.94 -10.54
CA GLU A 2 11.97 -13.26 -9.42
C GLU A 2 11.11 -13.85 -8.28
N ALA A 3 11.61 -14.87 -7.57
CA ALA A 3 10.80 -15.61 -6.61
C ALA A 3 10.30 -14.67 -5.51
N ALA A 4 8.97 -14.63 -5.31
CA ALA A 4 8.36 -13.99 -4.15
C ALA A 4 9.11 -14.39 -2.88
N HIS A 5 9.32 -13.46 -1.96
CA HIS A 5 10.03 -13.72 -0.70
C HIS A 5 9.38 -14.92 0.02
N ARG A 6 10.04 -16.09 -0.03
CA ARG A 6 9.54 -17.35 0.57
C ARG A 6 10.30 -17.61 1.86
N GLY A 7 9.70 -17.24 2.98
CA GLY A 7 10.24 -17.50 4.31
C GLY A 7 10.50 -16.22 5.11
N PRO A 8 11.03 -16.38 6.33
CA PRO A 8 11.33 -15.27 7.20
C PRO A 8 12.46 -14.41 6.63
N GLY A 9 12.33 -13.10 6.74
CA GLY A 9 13.32 -12.14 6.29
C GLY A 9 13.15 -10.78 6.96
N PRO A 10 14.08 -9.84 6.70
CA PRO A 10 13.99 -8.50 7.27
C PRO A 10 12.81 -7.73 6.66
N VAL A 11 12.09 -7.01 7.52
CA VAL A 11 10.89 -6.25 7.18
C VAL A 11 10.99 -4.85 7.76
N LEU A 12 10.55 -3.85 7.00
CA LEU A 12 10.25 -2.52 7.50
C LEU A 12 8.77 -2.44 7.82
N ARG A 13 8.44 -2.22 9.09
CA ARG A 13 7.07 -1.91 9.51
C ARG A 13 6.86 -0.41 9.40
N LEU A 14 5.99 0.02 8.48
CA LEU A 14 5.58 1.41 8.36
C LEU A 14 4.17 1.55 8.94
N THR A 15 4.01 2.39 9.96
CA THR A 15 2.68 2.81 10.42
C THR A 15 2.27 4.01 9.59
N VAL A 16 1.19 3.86 8.84
CA VAL A 16 0.64 4.91 7.98
C VAL A 16 -0.73 5.34 8.49
N GLU A 17 -0.95 6.64 8.48
CA GLU A 17 -2.23 7.22 8.86
C GLU A 17 -2.76 8.12 7.74
N ARG A 18 -4.07 8.03 7.51
CA ARG A 18 -4.82 9.00 6.75
C ARG A 18 -5.40 10.02 7.72
N HIS A 19 -5.20 11.31 7.42
CA HIS A 19 -5.78 12.48 8.08
C HIS A 19 -6.12 13.53 7.03
N ASP A 20 -7.32 14.11 7.10
CA ASP A 20 -7.81 15.13 6.15
C ASP A 20 -7.63 14.72 4.67
N GLY A 21 -7.90 13.45 4.38
CA GLY A 21 -7.74 12.87 3.04
C GLY A 21 -6.30 12.59 2.60
N GLN A 22 -5.29 12.92 3.40
CA GLN A 22 -3.87 12.73 3.09
C GLN A 22 -3.28 11.55 3.87
N TRP A 23 -2.44 10.75 3.22
CA TRP A 23 -1.70 9.66 3.87
C TRP A 23 -0.31 10.13 4.31
N ARG A 24 0.15 9.68 5.47
CA ARG A 24 1.47 10.00 6.03
C ARG A 24 2.06 8.79 6.74
N VAL A 25 3.37 8.63 6.68
CA VAL A 25 4.09 7.71 7.59
C VAL A 25 4.19 8.40 8.94
N VAL A 26 3.73 7.73 10.01
CA VAL A 26 3.80 8.23 11.39
C VAL A 26 4.69 7.38 12.28
N GLY A 27 5.10 6.20 11.80
CA GLY A 27 6.01 5.31 12.50
C GLY A 27 6.77 4.43 11.53
N GLU A 28 8.02 4.14 11.87
CA GLU A 28 8.91 3.27 11.11
C GLU A 28 9.68 2.40 12.08
N THR A 29 9.70 1.09 11.85
CA THR A 29 10.44 0.14 12.69
C THR A 29 10.97 -1.00 11.85
N ARG A 30 12.28 -1.22 11.93
CA ARG A 30 12.91 -2.39 11.34
C ARG A 30 12.65 -3.62 12.20
N VAL A 31 12.25 -4.72 11.56
CA VAL A 31 12.15 -6.06 12.16
C VAL A 31 13.14 -6.95 11.42
N ASP A 32 14.10 -7.54 12.14
CA ASP A 32 15.17 -8.32 11.51
C ASP A 32 14.67 -9.61 10.85
N GLU A 33 13.62 -10.21 11.41
CA GLU A 33 13.08 -11.48 10.93
C GLU A 33 11.56 -11.55 11.11
N MET A 34 10.82 -11.58 9.99
CA MET A 34 9.37 -11.76 9.95
C MET A 34 8.97 -12.48 8.66
N THR A 35 7.96 -13.36 8.72
CA THR A 35 7.33 -13.90 7.52
C THR A 35 6.20 -12.97 7.08
N VAL A 36 6.23 -12.54 5.82
CA VAL A 36 5.15 -11.76 5.18
C VAL A 36 4.32 -12.65 4.26
N PRO A 37 3.06 -12.29 3.96
CA PRO A 37 2.29 -12.95 2.91
C PRO A 37 3.02 -12.95 1.57
N GLY A 38 2.70 -13.88 0.69
CA GLY A 38 3.20 -13.83 -0.69
C GLY A 38 2.69 -12.60 -1.43
N SER A 39 3.45 -12.15 -2.44
CA SER A 39 3.04 -11.06 -3.31
C SER A 39 1.70 -11.37 -3.97
N GLN A 40 0.82 -10.38 -4.05
CA GLN A 40 -0.53 -10.52 -4.60
C GLN A 40 -0.64 -9.87 -5.99
N GLU A 41 -1.39 -10.52 -6.88
CA GLU A 41 -1.80 -9.90 -8.14
C GLU A 41 -3.03 -9.02 -7.90
N LEU A 42 -3.11 -7.90 -8.63
CA LEU A 42 -4.34 -7.11 -8.61
C LEU A 42 -5.43 -7.89 -9.37
N PRO A 43 -6.70 -7.79 -8.94
CA PRO A 43 -7.80 -8.39 -9.68
C PRO A 43 -7.83 -7.82 -11.10
N ASP A 44 -8.04 -8.68 -12.10
CA ASP A 44 -8.36 -8.24 -13.46
C ASP A 44 -9.72 -7.55 -13.42
N PRO A 45 -9.80 -6.23 -13.66
CA PRO A 45 -11.07 -5.52 -13.57
C PRO A 45 -11.97 -5.83 -14.79
N GLY A 46 -11.46 -6.50 -15.83
CA GLY A 46 -12.16 -6.68 -17.10
C GLY A 46 -12.20 -5.39 -17.94
N PRO A 47 -12.76 -5.43 -19.16
CA PRO A 47 -12.59 -4.39 -20.17
C PRO A 47 -13.27 -3.04 -19.86
N ALA A 48 -14.09 -2.96 -18.81
CA ALA A 48 -14.89 -1.78 -18.50
C ALA A 48 -14.91 -1.44 -17.00
N ARG A 49 -13.95 -1.93 -16.21
CA ARG A 49 -13.83 -1.54 -14.80
C ARG A 49 -12.40 -1.14 -14.49
N ARG A 50 -12.22 -0.46 -13.36
CA ARG A 50 -10.91 -0.15 -12.81
C ARG A 50 -10.63 -1.01 -11.60
N VAL A 51 -9.34 -1.20 -11.33
CA VAL A 51 -8.90 -1.70 -10.04
C VAL A 51 -9.20 -0.63 -9.00
N THR A 52 -10.07 -0.94 -8.06
CA THR A 52 -10.34 -0.14 -6.86
C THR A 52 -9.74 -0.84 -5.64
N GLY A 53 -9.51 -0.11 -4.56
CA GLY A 53 -8.95 -0.64 -3.34
C GLY A 53 -7.82 0.20 -2.75
N LEU A 54 -7.25 -0.35 -1.69
CA LEU A 54 -6.02 0.13 -1.05
C LEU A 54 -4.97 -0.97 -1.16
N TRP A 55 -3.78 -0.66 -1.64
CA TRP A 55 -2.65 -1.60 -1.68
C TRP A 55 -1.34 -0.85 -1.58
N PHE A 56 -0.26 -1.57 -1.27
CA PHE A 56 1.09 -1.02 -1.40
C PHE A 56 1.96 -1.87 -2.30
N GLU A 57 2.96 -1.23 -2.88
CA GLU A 57 3.94 -1.83 -3.78
C GLU A 57 5.35 -1.51 -3.30
N VAL A 58 6.22 -2.50 -3.35
CA VAL A 58 7.67 -2.30 -3.31
C VAL A 58 8.16 -2.31 -4.74
N VAL A 59 8.84 -1.25 -5.13
CA VAL A 59 9.36 -1.07 -6.49
C VAL A 59 10.88 -0.95 -6.48
N ASP A 60 11.51 -1.37 -7.57
CA ASP A 60 12.92 -1.08 -7.83
C ASP A 60 13.12 0.36 -8.34
N ALA A 61 14.36 0.71 -8.69
CA ALA A 61 14.71 2.03 -9.20
C ALA A 61 14.13 2.33 -10.61
N ASP A 62 13.71 1.30 -11.33
CA ASP A 62 13.14 1.35 -12.68
C ASP A 62 11.60 1.24 -12.65
N ASP A 63 10.98 1.38 -11.47
CA ASP A 63 9.54 1.27 -11.23
C ASP A 63 8.94 -0.13 -11.42
N HIS A 64 9.74 -1.20 -11.48
CA HIS A 64 9.21 -2.56 -11.52
C HIS A 64 8.71 -3.00 -10.14
N VAL A 65 7.48 -3.53 -10.10
CA VAL A 65 6.88 -4.08 -8.87
C VAL A 65 7.55 -5.39 -8.48
N LEU A 66 8.23 -5.38 -7.33
CA LEU A 66 8.89 -6.54 -6.72
C LEU A 66 7.98 -7.27 -5.74
N TYR A 67 7.09 -6.52 -5.07
CA TYR A 67 6.14 -7.04 -4.10
C TYR A 67 4.89 -6.17 -4.07
N ARG A 68 3.72 -6.80 -3.92
CA ARG A 68 2.45 -6.11 -3.72
C ARG A 68 1.65 -6.78 -2.62
N GLN A 69 0.98 -5.96 -1.82
CA GLN A 69 -0.02 -6.42 -0.87
C GLN A 69 -1.25 -5.52 -0.88
N ILE A 70 -2.41 -6.16 -1.06
CA ILE A 70 -3.74 -5.57 -0.96
C ILE A 70 -4.09 -5.43 0.53
N LEU A 71 -4.62 -4.26 0.88
CA LEU A 71 -4.99 -3.87 2.23
C LEU A 71 -6.51 -3.75 2.34
N HIS A 72 -7.00 -3.70 3.57
CA HIS A 72 -8.38 -3.31 3.81
C HIS A 72 -8.56 -1.83 3.52
N GLU A 73 -9.60 -1.48 2.76
CA GLU A 73 -9.96 -0.08 2.58
C GLU A 73 -10.43 0.54 3.91
N PRO A 74 -10.23 1.86 4.09
CA PRO A 74 -10.88 2.57 5.18
C PRO A 74 -12.39 2.31 5.14
N PRO A 75 -13.05 2.08 6.29
CA PRO A 75 -14.47 1.86 6.32
C PRO A 75 -15.19 3.07 5.70
N PRO A 76 -16.27 2.83 4.94
CA PRO A 76 -17.05 3.93 4.42
C PRO A 76 -17.60 4.79 5.56
N GLY A 77 -17.74 6.09 5.29
CA GLY A 77 -18.40 7.02 6.23
C GLY A 77 -19.85 6.61 6.53
N PRO A 78 -20.46 7.15 7.60
CA PRO A 78 -21.80 6.78 8.03
C PRO A 78 -22.84 7.05 6.94
N GLU A 79 -23.85 6.19 6.87
CA GLU A 79 -24.99 6.37 6.00
C GLU A 79 -25.97 7.36 6.62
N LEU A 80 -26.29 8.42 5.88
CA LEU A 80 -27.30 9.40 6.25
C LEU A 80 -28.62 9.01 5.59
N HIS A 81 -29.62 8.77 6.42
CA HIS A 81 -30.99 8.48 6.01
C HIS A 81 -31.77 9.79 5.96
N HIS A 82 -32.16 10.21 4.76
CA HIS A 82 -32.96 11.41 4.56
C HIS A 82 -34.44 11.13 4.82
N ARG A 83 -35.19 12.18 5.19
CA ARG A 83 -36.64 12.09 5.44
C ARG A 83 -37.45 11.70 4.20
N ASP A 84 -36.90 11.89 2.99
CA ASP A 84 -37.50 11.52 1.71
C ASP A 84 -37.22 10.07 1.30
N GLY A 85 -36.59 9.28 2.17
CA GLY A 85 -36.21 7.89 1.90
C GLY A 85 -34.92 7.73 1.10
N ARG A 86 -34.22 8.82 0.76
CA ARG A 86 -32.90 8.74 0.13
C ARG A 86 -31.85 8.30 1.15
N LEU A 87 -30.88 7.54 0.66
CA LEU A 87 -29.64 7.22 1.36
C LEU A 87 -28.53 8.04 0.72
N SER A 88 -27.77 8.77 1.54
CA SER A 88 -26.51 9.36 1.11
C SER A 88 -25.42 8.94 2.07
N ARG A 89 -24.26 8.56 1.55
CA ARG A 89 -23.09 8.32 2.39
C ARG A 89 -22.44 9.64 2.75
N MET A 90 -22.21 9.89 4.03
CA MET A 90 -21.37 11.01 4.42
C MET A 90 -19.97 10.72 3.91
N THR A 91 -19.45 11.59 3.05
CA THR A 91 -18.08 11.51 2.51
C THR A 91 -16.99 11.74 3.56
N ALA A 92 -17.36 11.95 4.81
CA ALA A 92 -16.50 11.73 5.97
C ALA A 92 -16.21 10.23 6.11
N ALA A 93 -15.46 9.65 5.16
CA ALA A 93 -14.64 8.49 5.46
C ALA A 93 -13.89 8.84 6.75
N SER A 94 -13.91 7.97 7.77
CA SER A 94 -13.36 8.33 9.08
C SER A 94 -11.98 8.98 8.88
N ASP A 95 -11.89 10.29 9.15
CA ASP A 95 -10.73 11.06 8.70
C ASP A 95 -9.45 10.55 9.38
N ALA A 96 -9.58 9.81 10.49
CA ALA A 96 -8.54 8.99 11.06
C ALA A 96 -8.70 7.52 10.62
N TYR A 97 -7.79 7.04 9.78
CA TYR A 97 -7.59 5.61 9.51
C TYR A 97 -6.10 5.30 9.58
N GLY A 98 -5.71 4.35 10.42
CA GLY A 98 -4.34 3.90 10.57
C GLY A 98 -4.18 2.44 10.16
N THR A 99 -3.08 2.10 9.48
CA THR A 99 -2.73 0.71 9.19
C THR A 99 -1.21 0.52 9.19
N ASP A 100 -0.77 -0.72 9.40
CA ASP A 100 0.63 -1.09 9.36
C ASP A 100 0.97 -1.80 8.05
N LEU A 101 1.95 -1.26 7.34
CA LEU A 101 2.55 -1.90 6.17
C LEU A 101 3.70 -2.78 6.63
N ARG A 102 3.69 -4.05 6.23
CA ARG A 102 4.80 -5.00 6.47
C ARG A 102 5.60 -5.12 5.19
N VAL A 103 6.59 -4.24 5.03
CA VAL A 103 7.33 -4.08 3.79
C VAL A 103 8.56 -5.01 3.80
N PRO A 104 8.60 -6.05 2.95
CA PRO A 104 9.80 -6.89 2.87
C PRO A 104 10.99 -6.09 2.30
N LEU A 105 12.14 -6.17 2.96
CA LEU A 105 13.38 -5.55 2.49
C LEU A 105 14.06 -6.45 1.46
N VAL A 106 13.56 -6.39 0.23
CA VAL A 106 14.10 -7.11 -0.93
C VAL A 106 15.34 -6.42 -1.49
N ASP A 107 16.30 -7.18 -2.02
CA ASP A 107 17.63 -6.70 -2.43
C ASP A 107 17.59 -5.50 -3.41
N LYS A 108 16.63 -5.50 -4.34
CA LYS A 108 16.45 -4.42 -5.34
C LYS A 108 15.40 -3.37 -4.93
N GLY A 109 14.80 -3.49 -3.76
CA GLY A 109 13.73 -2.60 -3.31
C GLY A 109 14.28 -1.20 -3.07
N ALA A 110 13.76 -0.23 -3.82
CA ALA A 110 14.15 1.17 -3.75
C ALA A 110 13.10 2.02 -3.03
N LYS A 111 11.80 1.77 -3.28
CA LYS A 111 10.71 2.58 -2.75
C LYS A 111 9.50 1.74 -2.37
N VAL A 112 8.71 2.28 -1.46
CA VAL A 112 7.34 1.85 -1.15
C VAL A 112 6.36 2.88 -1.67
N ARG A 113 5.33 2.41 -2.37
CA ARG A 113 4.19 3.22 -2.81
C ARG A 113 2.93 2.73 -2.13
N LEU A 114 2.18 3.62 -1.50
CA LEU A 114 0.81 3.36 -1.11
C LEU A 114 -0.10 3.90 -2.22
N LEU A 115 -1.00 3.05 -2.71
CA LEU A 115 -1.96 3.38 -3.76
C LEU A 115 -3.36 3.22 -3.20
N TYR A 116 -4.20 4.21 -3.46
CA TYR A 116 -5.58 4.21 -3.01
C TYR A 116 -6.51 4.71 -4.12
N VAL A 117 -7.44 3.85 -4.53
CA VAL A 117 -8.51 4.17 -5.46
C VAL A 117 -9.81 3.81 -4.75
N PRO A 118 -10.58 4.79 -4.23
CA PRO A 118 -11.78 4.50 -3.48
C PRO A 118 -12.74 3.62 -4.30
N SER A 119 -13.22 2.53 -3.71
CA SER A 119 -14.32 1.74 -4.27
C SER A 119 -15.64 2.52 -4.17
N THR A 120 -15.84 3.55 -5.00
CA THR A 120 -17.13 4.23 -5.07
C THR A 120 -18.08 3.37 -5.90
N VAL A 121 -18.99 2.66 -5.24
CA VAL A 121 -20.22 2.20 -5.89
C VAL A 121 -21.11 3.42 -6.00
N ASP A 122 -21.17 4.05 -7.18
CA ASP A 122 -22.23 5.02 -7.43
C ASP A 122 -23.57 4.27 -7.37
N VAL A 123 -24.52 4.79 -6.60
CA VAL A 123 -25.87 4.21 -6.42
C VAL A 123 -26.62 4.14 -7.77
N GLN A 124 -26.09 4.78 -8.81
CA GLN A 124 -26.61 4.76 -10.18
C GLN A 124 -25.74 3.98 -11.19
N GLY A 125 -24.67 3.30 -10.78
CA GLY A 125 -23.84 2.48 -11.67
C GLY A 125 -23.11 3.27 -12.76
N ARG A 126 -22.86 4.57 -12.57
CA ARG A 126 -22.05 5.38 -13.49
C ARG A 126 -20.62 5.48 -13.00
N ASP A 127 -19.69 5.17 -13.90
CA ASP A 127 -18.26 5.31 -13.68
C ASP A 127 -17.90 6.75 -13.34
N ALA A 128 -17.33 6.97 -12.16
CA ALA A 128 -16.61 8.19 -11.88
C ALA A 128 -15.39 8.25 -12.81
N GLY A 129 -15.28 9.36 -13.56
CA GLY A 129 -14.38 9.56 -14.70
C GLY A 129 -12.92 9.10 -14.54
N GLU A 130 -12.29 8.92 -15.69
CA GLU A 130 -10.94 8.38 -15.95
C GLU A 130 -9.85 9.06 -15.12
N LYS A 131 -9.50 8.47 -13.98
CA LYS A 131 -8.28 8.78 -13.26
C LYS A 131 -7.58 7.47 -12.90
N ALA A 132 -6.33 7.36 -13.34
CA ALA A 132 -5.44 6.26 -13.00
C ALA A 132 -5.22 6.21 -11.47
N PRO A 133 -4.85 5.03 -10.91
CA PRO A 133 -4.39 4.95 -9.53
C PRO A 133 -3.27 5.97 -9.34
N THR A 134 -3.48 6.95 -8.46
CA THR A 134 -2.46 7.94 -8.14
C THR A 134 -1.81 7.50 -6.84
N SER A 135 -0.48 7.40 -6.81
CA SER A 135 0.26 7.18 -5.57
C SER A 135 -0.17 8.23 -4.56
N VAL A 136 -0.63 7.79 -3.39
CA VAL A 136 -1.07 8.69 -2.32
C VAL A 136 0.03 8.94 -1.28
N LEU A 137 1.08 8.11 -1.30
CA LEU A 137 2.27 8.22 -0.47
C LEU A 137 3.43 7.46 -1.12
N GLU A 138 4.62 8.06 -1.15
CA GLU A 138 5.87 7.37 -1.48
C GLU A 138 6.84 7.48 -0.30
N HIS A 139 7.62 6.42 -0.07
CA HIS A 139 8.62 6.34 1.00
C HIS A 139 9.85 5.57 0.52
N ASP A 140 11.03 6.17 0.63
CA ASP A 140 12.29 5.56 0.19
C ASP A 140 12.72 4.43 1.13
N LEU A 141 13.16 3.31 0.56
CA LEU A 141 13.73 2.21 1.33
C LEU A 141 15.22 2.47 1.58
N VAL A 142 15.55 2.92 2.79
CA VAL A 142 16.95 3.03 3.20
C VAL A 142 17.50 1.63 3.48
N GLN A 143 18.19 1.06 2.50
CA GLN A 143 18.97 -0.15 2.73
C GLN A 143 20.26 0.22 3.47
N GLU A 144 20.41 -0.25 4.71
CA GLU A 144 21.71 -0.20 5.38
C GLU A 144 22.72 -1.00 4.55
N LYS A 145 23.74 -0.31 4.01
CA LYS A 145 24.85 -0.97 3.36
C LYS A 145 25.48 -1.92 4.37
N LYS A 146 25.38 -3.24 4.14
CA LYS A 146 26.13 -4.22 4.93
C LYS A 146 27.58 -3.75 5.02
N PRO A 147 28.17 -3.67 6.23
CA PRO A 147 29.58 -3.33 6.35
C PRO A 147 30.36 -4.38 5.56
N VAL A 148 31.08 -3.92 4.54
CA VAL A 148 32.02 -4.77 3.78
C VAL A 148 33.00 -5.29 4.82
N ARG A 149 32.87 -6.57 5.20
CA ARG A 149 33.82 -7.22 6.12
C ARG A 149 35.20 -7.08 5.48
N GLY A 150 35.99 -6.16 6.00
CA GLY A 150 37.36 -5.93 5.59
C GLY A 150 38.11 -7.25 5.65
N LYS A 151 38.56 -7.70 4.49
CA LYS A 151 39.41 -8.88 4.33
C LYS A 151 40.66 -8.60 5.16
N LYS A 152 40.77 -9.17 6.37
CA LYS A 152 42.01 -9.15 7.15
C LYS A 152 43.08 -9.83 6.29
N ARG A 153 43.96 -9.02 5.69
CA ARG A 153 45.23 -9.50 5.16
C ARG A 153 46.07 -9.87 6.37
N GLY A 154 46.20 -11.17 6.61
CA GLY A 154 47.26 -11.69 7.45
C GLY A 154 48.59 -11.51 6.72
N GLN A 155 49.51 -10.80 7.36
CA GLN A 155 50.94 -11.01 7.31
C GLN A 155 51.49 -10.67 8.69
#